data_AF-L8WE50-F1
#
_entry.id   AF-L8WE50-F1
#
_cell.length_a   1.000
_cell.length_b   1.000
_cell.length_c   1.000
_cell.angle_alpha   90.00
_cell.angle_beta   90.00
_cell.angle_gamma   90.00
#
_symmetry.space_group_name_H-M   'P 1'
#
loop_
_entity.id
_entity.type
_entity.pdbx_description
1 polymer ?
#
loop_
_entity_poly.entity_id
_entity_poly.type
_entity_poly.pdbx_seq_one_letter_code
_entity_poly.pdbx_strand_id
1 'polypeptide(L)'
;MPPIINSEHSKITLNTRNVFIDLTATDETKLAIVTNEMVAMFSEYCEEPFTVEPVRLILPDGSTKITPDLSLRPMSTTAAYINSFTGLTLTPQELAPMLQRMGLQATATNEPDADLTLLIPPTRPDILHPVDLVEDAAIAYGFNKLPRAFPAVNTVAQPLEVSKLADLVRRECAMCGWIEVLPLILCSHDENFAWLNRTDDGKVAVKLANPKTLEYQVVRTSLLPGLLKTIRENRAHPLPIQVFETSDIALKDDTHQRRARNVRRAGAVWCNKSAGFEVVHGLLGRIMSVLEVPRLELVNGKRVQAGKGVEGEGWWIEGYDGESRVG
;
A
#
# COMPACT_ATOMS: atom_id res chain seq x y z
N MET A 1 -24.45 -1.10 -26.71
CA MET A 1 -24.45 -1.23 -25.24
C MET A 1 -25.78 -1.87 -24.88
N PRO A 2 -25.79 -2.98 -24.13
CA PRO A 2 -27.02 -3.56 -23.60
C PRO A 2 -27.82 -2.48 -22.85
N PRO A 3 -29.15 -2.58 -22.80
CA PRO A 3 -29.94 -1.58 -22.12
C PRO A 3 -29.60 -1.58 -20.61
N ILE A 4 -29.56 -0.40 -19.99
CA ILE A 4 -29.34 -0.28 -18.53
C ILE A 4 -30.51 -0.92 -17.76
N ILE A 5 -31.70 -0.98 -18.38
CA ILE A 5 -32.93 -1.51 -17.81
C ILE A 5 -33.58 -2.43 -18.85
N ASN A 6 -33.99 -3.64 -18.44
CA ASN A 6 -34.68 -4.59 -19.30
C ASN A 6 -36.14 -4.18 -19.60
N SER A 7 -36.72 -4.76 -20.64
CA SER A 7 -38.10 -4.48 -21.07
C SER A 7 -39.13 -4.97 -20.04
N GLU A 8 -40.22 -4.20 -19.85
CA GLU A 8 -41.37 -4.62 -19.03
C GLU A 8 -42.07 -5.85 -19.62
N HIS A 9 -42.02 -6.03 -20.95
CA HIS A 9 -42.65 -7.18 -21.62
C HIS A 9 -42.05 -8.53 -21.19
N SER A 10 -40.73 -8.59 -20.96
CA SER A 10 -40.01 -9.82 -20.58
C SER A 10 -39.75 -9.90 -19.09
N LYS A 11 -40.52 -9.17 -18.28
CA LYS A 11 -40.33 -9.09 -16.83
C LYS A 11 -40.65 -10.42 -16.15
N ILE A 12 -39.74 -10.85 -15.29
CA ILE A 12 -39.93 -12.03 -14.45
C ILE A 12 -40.92 -11.68 -13.32
N THR A 13 -41.88 -12.57 -13.09
CA THR A 13 -42.89 -12.46 -12.04
C THR A 13 -42.92 -13.74 -11.20
N LEU A 14 -43.64 -13.76 -10.08
CA LEU A 14 -43.85 -14.97 -9.27
C LEU A 14 -44.56 -16.11 -10.04
N ASN A 15 -45.19 -15.79 -11.17
CA ASN A 15 -45.88 -16.76 -12.02
C ASN A 15 -45.02 -17.23 -13.20
N THR A 16 -43.79 -16.71 -13.37
CA THR A 16 -42.89 -17.15 -14.43
C THR A 16 -42.55 -18.64 -14.26
N ARG A 17 -42.53 -19.39 -15.36
CA ARG A 17 -42.24 -20.83 -15.38
C ARG A 17 -40.86 -21.15 -15.93
N ASN A 18 -40.53 -20.55 -17.07
CA ASN A 18 -39.23 -20.69 -17.72
C ASN A 18 -38.51 -19.34 -17.71
N VAL A 19 -37.23 -19.35 -17.40
CA VAL A 19 -36.39 -18.14 -17.35
C VAL A 19 -35.29 -18.27 -18.39
N PHE A 20 -35.24 -17.31 -19.31
CA PHE A 20 -34.11 -17.15 -20.23
C PHE A 20 -33.14 -16.13 -19.63
N ILE A 21 -31.87 -16.52 -19.49
CA ILE A 21 -30.82 -15.67 -18.91
C ILE A 21 -29.91 -15.20 -20.05
N ASP A 22 -29.95 -13.91 -20.36
CA ASP A 22 -29.00 -13.28 -21.27
C ASP A 22 -27.95 -12.48 -20.47
N LEU A 23 -26.69 -12.68 -20.80
CA LEU A 23 -25.58 -11.97 -20.19
C LEU A 23 -24.65 -11.48 -21.28
N THR A 24 -24.17 -10.24 -21.11
CA THR A 24 -23.27 -9.58 -22.04
C THR A 24 -22.17 -8.89 -21.26
N ALA A 25 -20.92 -9.08 -21.66
CA ALA A 25 -19.79 -8.41 -21.03
C ALA A 25 -18.67 -8.12 -22.04
N THR A 26 -17.72 -7.28 -21.65
CA THR A 26 -16.49 -7.04 -22.40
C THR A 26 -15.41 -8.10 -22.14
N ASP A 27 -15.61 -8.96 -21.14
CA ASP A 27 -14.69 -10.01 -20.70
C ASP A 27 -15.42 -11.36 -20.76
N GLU A 28 -14.97 -12.24 -21.65
CA GLU A 28 -15.62 -13.54 -21.89
C GLU A 28 -15.48 -14.48 -20.69
N THR A 29 -14.34 -14.45 -19.99
CA THR A 29 -14.08 -15.33 -18.84
C THR A 29 -15.04 -15.00 -17.70
N LYS A 30 -15.17 -13.71 -17.38
CA LYS A 30 -16.12 -13.25 -16.35
C LYS A 30 -17.56 -13.53 -16.75
N LEU A 31 -17.88 -13.36 -18.03
CA LEU A 31 -19.20 -13.68 -18.55
C LEU A 31 -19.54 -15.16 -18.33
N ALA A 32 -18.63 -16.06 -18.66
CA ALA A 32 -18.82 -17.50 -18.46
C ALA A 32 -18.97 -17.85 -16.97
N ILE A 33 -18.14 -17.28 -16.10
CA ILE A 33 -18.22 -17.50 -14.65
C ILE A 33 -19.59 -17.09 -14.11
N VAL A 34 -20.03 -15.85 -14.39
CA VAL A 34 -21.33 -15.34 -13.89
C VAL A 34 -22.49 -16.18 -14.43
N THR A 35 -22.42 -16.57 -15.71
CA THR A 35 -23.44 -17.43 -16.31
C THR A 35 -23.53 -18.77 -15.58
N ASN A 36 -22.39 -19.43 -15.40
CA ASN A 36 -22.29 -20.73 -14.74
C ASN A 36 -22.72 -20.68 -13.27
N GLU A 37 -22.32 -19.66 -12.52
CA GLU A 37 -22.74 -19.48 -11.14
C GLU A 37 -24.25 -19.23 -11.03
N MET A 38 -24.79 -18.33 -11.84
CA MET A 38 -26.22 -18.01 -11.83
C MET A 38 -27.07 -19.25 -12.12
N VAL A 39 -26.74 -20.00 -13.18
CA VAL A 39 -27.51 -21.20 -13.51
C VAL A 39 -27.34 -22.29 -12.46
N ALA A 40 -26.13 -22.50 -11.93
CA ALA A 40 -25.88 -23.51 -10.91
C ALA A 40 -26.68 -23.22 -9.63
N MET A 41 -26.71 -21.97 -9.17
CA MET A 41 -27.46 -21.56 -7.97
C MET A 41 -28.97 -21.73 -8.13
N PHE A 42 -29.56 -21.28 -9.24
CA PHE A 42 -31.02 -21.30 -9.39
C PHE A 42 -31.58 -22.63 -9.90
N SER A 43 -30.75 -23.49 -10.48
CA SER A 43 -31.18 -24.80 -11.01
C SER A 43 -31.74 -25.74 -9.94
N GLU A 44 -31.47 -25.52 -8.66
CA GLU A 44 -32.07 -26.31 -7.56
C GLU A 44 -33.60 -26.16 -7.50
N TYR A 45 -34.14 -25.05 -8.02
CA TYR A 45 -35.58 -24.73 -8.03
C TYR A 45 -36.31 -25.16 -9.31
N CYS A 46 -35.61 -25.82 -10.23
CA CYS A 46 -36.21 -26.37 -11.44
C CYS A 46 -37.11 -27.59 -11.12
N GLU A 47 -38.03 -27.90 -12.03
CA GLU A 47 -38.89 -29.10 -11.90
C GLU A 47 -38.05 -30.39 -11.83
N GLU A 48 -37.00 -30.48 -12.64
CA GLU A 48 -35.89 -31.41 -12.47
C GLU A 48 -34.71 -30.66 -11.82
N PRO A 49 -34.45 -30.87 -10.51
CA PRO A 49 -33.41 -30.11 -9.80
C PRO A 49 -32.03 -30.30 -10.42
N PHE A 50 -31.22 -29.23 -10.39
CA PHE A 50 -29.85 -29.18 -10.93
C PHE A 50 -29.74 -29.46 -12.43
N THR A 51 -30.82 -29.19 -13.18
CA THR A 51 -30.85 -29.31 -14.64
C THR A 51 -30.95 -27.93 -15.28
N VAL A 52 -30.19 -27.72 -16.36
CA VAL A 52 -30.15 -26.47 -17.12
C VAL A 52 -30.29 -26.78 -18.60
N GLU A 53 -31.21 -26.09 -19.28
CA GLU A 53 -31.37 -26.20 -20.73
C GLU A 53 -30.22 -25.46 -21.45
N PRO A 54 -29.39 -26.15 -22.25
CA PRO A 54 -28.26 -25.52 -22.92
C PRO A 54 -28.71 -24.69 -24.13
N VAL A 55 -28.13 -23.51 -24.28
CA VAL A 55 -28.40 -22.60 -25.39
C VAL A 55 -27.23 -22.60 -26.37
N ARG A 56 -27.55 -22.62 -27.67
CA ARG A 56 -26.56 -22.45 -28.74
C ARG A 56 -26.38 -20.98 -29.06
N LEU A 57 -25.21 -20.44 -28.74
CA LEU A 57 -24.76 -19.12 -29.15
C LEU A 57 -24.21 -19.18 -30.58
N ILE A 58 -24.52 -18.16 -31.38
CA ILE A 58 -23.93 -17.90 -32.70
C ILE A 58 -23.12 -16.62 -32.58
N LEU A 59 -21.80 -16.73 -32.75
CA LEU A 59 -20.88 -15.61 -32.64
C LEU A 59 -20.80 -14.83 -33.96
N PRO A 60 -20.33 -13.56 -33.94
CA PRO A 60 -20.27 -12.72 -35.15
C PRO A 60 -19.41 -13.29 -36.29
N ASP A 61 -18.44 -14.15 -35.96
CA ASP A 61 -17.60 -14.86 -36.92
C ASP A 61 -18.27 -16.10 -37.54
N GLY A 62 -19.52 -16.39 -37.16
CA GLY A 62 -20.29 -17.54 -37.61
C GLY A 62 -20.01 -18.83 -36.83
N SER A 63 -19.06 -18.82 -35.88
CA SER A 63 -18.82 -19.96 -35.00
C SER A 63 -19.97 -20.13 -34.00
N THR A 64 -20.14 -21.34 -33.48
CA THR A 64 -21.20 -21.65 -32.52
C THR A 64 -20.63 -22.23 -31.24
N LYS A 65 -21.20 -21.84 -30.10
CA LYS A 65 -20.81 -22.31 -28.76
C LYS A 65 -22.05 -22.73 -27.99
N ILE A 66 -21.97 -23.84 -27.25
CA ILE A 66 -23.03 -24.24 -26.31
C ILE A 66 -22.72 -23.62 -24.95
N THR A 67 -23.72 -23.04 -24.30
CA THR A 67 -23.61 -22.42 -22.97
C THR A 67 -24.81 -22.82 -22.11
N PRO A 68 -24.68 -22.91 -20.77
CA PRO A 68 -23.45 -22.83 -19.99
C PRO A 68 -22.53 -24.06 -20.15
N ASP A 69 -21.23 -23.86 -19.95
CA ASP A 69 -20.26 -24.96 -19.85
C ASP A 69 -20.03 -25.27 -18.36
N LEU A 70 -20.70 -26.30 -17.87
CA LEU A 70 -20.66 -26.74 -16.47
C LEU A 70 -19.65 -27.89 -16.24
N SER A 71 -18.68 -28.05 -17.13
CA SER A 71 -17.64 -29.07 -16.96
C SER A 71 -16.81 -28.84 -15.70
N LEU A 72 -16.52 -29.92 -14.99
CA LEU A 72 -15.68 -29.86 -13.79
C LEU A 72 -14.21 -29.75 -14.20
N ARG A 73 -13.46 -28.82 -13.59
CA ARG A 73 -12.06 -28.61 -13.93
C ARG A 73 -11.18 -29.60 -13.12
N PRO A 74 -10.38 -30.46 -13.76
CA PRO A 74 -9.50 -31.36 -13.04
C PRO A 74 -8.30 -30.60 -12.44
N MET A 75 -7.95 -30.94 -11.21
CA MET A 75 -6.76 -30.47 -10.52
C MET A 75 -6.17 -31.61 -9.67
N SER A 76 -4.86 -31.64 -9.52
CA SER A 76 -4.17 -32.60 -8.65
C SER A 76 -3.14 -31.90 -7.77
N THR A 77 -2.91 -32.46 -6.59
CA THR A 77 -1.90 -31.99 -5.63
C THR A 77 -1.43 -33.17 -4.77
N THR A 78 -0.53 -32.91 -3.82
CA THR A 78 -0.11 -33.89 -2.82
C THR A 78 -0.47 -33.47 -1.41
N ALA A 79 -0.73 -34.43 -0.53
CA ALA A 79 -0.88 -34.18 0.90
C ALA A 79 0.39 -33.54 1.47
N ALA A 80 1.57 -33.94 0.99
CA ALA A 80 2.85 -33.34 1.35
C ALA A 80 2.89 -31.82 1.03
N TYR A 81 2.39 -31.42 -0.14
CA TYR A 81 2.28 -30.01 -0.51
C TYR A 81 1.39 -29.26 0.49
N ILE A 82 0.18 -29.74 0.77
CA ILE A 82 -0.75 -29.07 1.72
C ILE A 82 -0.15 -29.00 3.13
N ASN A 83 0.44 -30.09 3.61
CA ASN A 83 1.07 -30.15 4.93
C ASN A 83 2.25 -29.18 5.06
N SER A 84 3.01 -28.95 3.98
CA SER A 84 4.17 -28.04 4.01
C SER A 84 3.79 -26.58 4.30
N PHE A 85 2.59 -26.15 3.91
CA PHE A 85 2.08 -24.81 4.19
C PHE A 85 1.33 -24.73 5.52
N THR A 86 0.58 -25.78 5.87
CA THR A 86 -0.26 -25.78 7.07
C THR A 86 0.47 -26.20 8.34
N GLY A 87 1.65 -26.81 8.22
CA GLY A 87 2.40 -27.41 9.32
C GLY A 87 1.75 -28.68 9.88
N LEU A 88 0.77 -29.24 9.18
CA LEU A 88 0.08 -30.47 9.57
C LEU A 88 0.81 -31.71 9.08
N THR A 89 0.33 -32.89 9.48
CA THR A 89 0.82 -34.20 9.04
C THR A 89 -0.36 -35.10 8.66
N LEU A 90 -1.30 -34.56 7.88
CA LEU A 90 -2.51 -35.27 7.48
C LEU A 90 -2.24 -36.17 6.26
N THR A 91 -2.89 -37.34 6.25
CA THR A 91 -2.88 -38.26 5.12
C THR A 91 -3.83 -37.80 4.00
N PRO A 92 -3.64 -38.25 2.73
CA PRO A 92 -4.59 -37.99 1.65
C PRO A 92 -6.02 -38.40 1.99
N GLN A 93 -6.18 -39.51 2.73
CA GLN A 93 -7.47 -40.04 3.18
C GLN A 93 -8.16 -39.14 4.22
N GLU A 94 -7.40 -38.38 5.01
CA GLU A 94 -7.95 -37.38 5.94
C GLU A 94 -8.25 -36.05 5.24
N LEU A 95 -7.44 -35.67 4.25
CA LEU A 95 -7.59 -34.42 3.51
C LEU A 95 -8.75 -34.43 2.50
N ALA A 96 -8.99 -35.54 1.81
CA ALA A 96 -10.06 -35.60 0.81
C ALA A 96 -11.46 -35.28 1.41
N PRO A 97 -11.88 -35.85 2.55
CA PRO A 97 -13.14 -35.46 3.21
C PRO A 97 -13.18 -33.99 3.66
N MET A 98 -12.03 -33.41 4.04
CA MET A 98 -11.96 -31.99 4.39
C MET A 98 -12.24 -31.10 3.18
N LEU A 99 -11.61 -31.40 2.04
CA LEU A 99 -11.81 -30.68 0.78
C LEU A 99 -13.24 -30.88 0.23
N GLN A 100 -13.82 -32.07 0.44
CA GLN A 100 -15.23 -32.33 0.13
C GLN A 100 -16.20 -31.44 0.91
N ARG A 101 -15.93 -31.18 2.19
CA ARG A 101 -16.72 -30.24 3.00
C ARG A 101 -16.64 -28.80 2.49
N MET A 102 -15.62 -28.47 1.69
CA MET A 102 -15.45 -27.17 1.02
C MET A 102 -16.08 -27.13 -0.39
N GLY A 103 -16.84 -28.18 -0.76
CA GLY A 103 -17.55 -28.25 -2.04
C GLY A 103 -16.69 -28.80 -3.19
N LEU A 104 -15.54 -29.42 -2.92
CA LEU A 104 -14.67 -29.99 -3.95
C LEU A 104 -14.86 -31.49 -4.06
N GLN A 105 -14.92 -32.03 -5.29
CA GLN A 105 -14.93 -33.48 -5.48
C GLN A 105 -13.52 -34.03 -5.38
N ALA A 106 -13.03 -34.22 -4.17
CA ALA A 106 -11.69 -34.72 -3.89
C ALA A 106 -11.66 -36.23 -3.68
N THR A 107 -10.67 -36.91 -4.27
CA THR A 107 -10.41 -38.34 -4.15
C THR A 107 -8.94 -38.58 -3.84
N ALA A 108 -8.67 -39.36 -2.80
CA ALA A 108 -7.33 -39.84 -2.47
C ALA A 108 -6.92 -40.94 -3.46
N THR A 109 -5.71 -40.86 -3.98
CA THR A 109 -5.13 -41.88 -4.88
C THR A 109 -3.84 -42.45 -4.27
N ASN A 110 -3.29 -43.48 -4.90
CA ASN A 110 -1.99 -44.05 -4.52
C ASN A 110 -0.84 -43.53 -5.41
N GLU A 111 -1.07 -42.46 -6.18
CA GLU A 111 -0.07 -41.88 -7.07
C GLU A 111 0.90 -40.98 -6.29
N PRO A 112 2.23 -41.24 -6.30
CA PRO A 112 3.18 -40.51 -5.46
C PRO A 112 3.20 -38.99 -5.68
N ASP A 113 3.04 -38.55 -6.93
CA ASP A 113 3.10 -37.14 -7.31
C ASP A 113 1.71 -36.47 -7.42
N ALA A 114 0.64 -37.24 -7.15
CA ALA A 114 -0.75 -36.79 -7.29
C ALA A 114 -1.70 -37.57 -6.36
N ASP A 115 -1.32 -37.73 -5.09
CA ASP A 115 -2.07 -38.51 -4.11
C ASP A 115 -3.45 -37.90 -3.75
N LEU A 116 -3.72 -36.68 -4.23
CA LEU A 116 -5.02 -36.02 -4.20
C LEU A 116 -5.43 -35.54 -5.59
N THR A 117 -6.56 -36.06 -6.08
CA THR A 117 -7.18 -35.62 -7.33
C THR A 117 -8.51 -34.95 -7.03
N LEU A 118 -8.81 -33.84 -7.70
CA LEU A 118 -9.99 -33.02 -7.47
C LEU A 118 -10.67 -32.65 -8.77
N LEU A 119 -11.99 -32.63 -8.74
CA LEU A 119 -12.80 -31.99 -9.78
C LEU A 119 -13.42 -30.73 -9.18
N ILE A 120 -12.99 -29.58 -9.69
CA ILE A 120 -13.42 -28.26 -9.22
C ILE A 120 -14.76 -27.94 -9.89
N PRO A 121 -15.84 -27.71 -9.12
CA PRO A 121 -17.12 -27.37 -9.69
C PRO A 121 -17.13 -25.96 -10.29
N PRO A 122 -18.07 -25.67 -11.22
CA PRO A 122 -18.24 -24.34 -11.78
C PRO A 122 -18.59 -23.28 -10.72
N THR A 123 -19.08 -23.68 -9.55
CA THR A 123 -19.35 -22.82 -8.39
C THR A 123 -18.10 -22.38 -7.63
N ARG A 124 -16.91 -22.91 -7.99
CA ARG A 124 -15.61 -22.55 -7.40
C ARG A 124 -14.66 -21.99 -8.46
N PRO A 125 -14.97 -20.83 -9.07
CA PRO A 125 -14.08 -20.18 -10.04
C PRO A 125 -12.82 -19.58 -9.38
N ASP A 126 -12.83 -19.40 -8.06
CA ASP A 126 -11.74 -18.89 -7.24
C ASP A 126 -10.52 -19.82 -7.20
N ILE A 127 -10.72 -21.13 -7.39
CA ILE A 127 -9.61 -22.09 -7.40
C ILE A 127 -8.88 -22.03 -8.74
N LEU A 128 -7.68 -21.46 -8.72
CA LEU A 128 -6.83 -21.25 -9.89
C LEU A 128 -5.48 -21.99 -9.74
N HIS A 129 -5.09 -22.32 -8.51
CA HIS A 129 -3.80 -22.93 -8.19
C HIS A 129 -3.93 -23.94 -7.04
N PRO A 130 -3.06 -24.96 -6.94
CA PRO A 130 -3.07 -25.89 -5.79
C PRO A 130 -2.94 -25.25 -4.41
N VAL A 131 -2.52 -23.98 -4.33
CA VAL A 131 -2.46 -23.23 -3.06
C VAL A 131 -3.85 -22.86 -2.54
N ASP A 132 -4.84 -22.71 -3.42
CA ASP A 132 -6.22 -22.45 -3.02
C ASP A 132 -6.81 -23.69 -2.31
N LEU A 133 -6.32 -24.89 -2.65
CA LEU A 133 -6.64 -26.13 -1.93
C LEU A 133 -6.02 -26.18 -0.53
N VAL A 134 -4.87 -25.53 -0.34
CA VAL A 134 -4.24 -25.39 0.98
C VAL A 134 -5.12 -24.53 1.88
N GLU A 135 -5.66 -23.43 1.35
CA GLU A 135 -6.60 -22.57 2.07
C GLU A 135 -7.85 -23.36 2.47
N ASP A 136 -8.50 -24.04 1.52
CA ASP A 136 -9.69 -24.85 1.79
C ASP A 136 -9.43 -25.95 2.84
N ALA A 137 -8.31 -26.65 2.73
CA ALA A 137 -7.92 -27.65 3.72
C ALA A 137 -7.72 -27.03 5.11
N ALA A 138 -7.09 -25.86 5.18
CA ALA A 138 -6.85 -25.15 6.43
C ALA A 138 -8.14 -24.57 7.04
N ILE A 139 -9.09 -24.10 6.23
CA ILE A 139 -10.43 -23.67 6.66
C ILE A 139 -11.20 -24.88 7.22
N ALA A 140 -11.23 -26.00 6.48
CA ALA A 140 -11.95 -27.21 6.87
C ALA A 140 -11.39 -27.86 8.14
N TYR A 141 -10.07 -27.76 8.35
CA TYR A 141 -9.38 -28.14 9.59
C TYR A 141 -9.71 -27.19 10.75
N GLY A 142 -9.69 -25.89 10.45
CA GLY A 142 -9.95 -24.78 11.36
C GLY A 142 -8.66 -24.09 11.80
N PHE A 143 -8.50 -22.82 11.43
CA PHE A 143 -7.28 -22.04 11.69
C PHE A 143 -6.84 -22.01 13.16
N ASN A 144 -7.77 -22.02 14.10
CA ASN A 144 -7.45 -22.03 15.54
C ASN A 144 -6.77 -23.31 16.02
N LYS A 145 -6.86 -24.40 15.25
CA LYS A 145 -6.22 -25.68 15.55
C LYS A 145 -4.86 -25.84 14.90
N LEU A 146 -4.51 -24.97 13.94
CA LEU A 146 -3.22 -25.05 13.26
C LEU A 146 -2.07 -24.86 14.26
N PRO A 147 -0.97 -25.62 14.10
CA PRO A 147 0.17 -25.52 14.99
C PRO A 147 0.77 -24.11 14.91
N ARG A 148 1.02 -23.51 16.07
CA ARG A 148 1.74 -22.25 16.17
C ARG A 148 3.23 -22.56 16.31
N ALA A 149 4.03 -22.07 15.38
CA ALA A 149 5.48 -22.23 15.42
C ALA A 149 6.18 -20.90 15.15
N PHE A 150 7.34 -20.71 15.77
CA PHE A 150 8.26 -19.66 15.35
C PHE A 150 9.08 -20.17 14.14
N PRO A 151 9.28 -19.36 13.11
CA PRO A 151 10.16 -19.70 12.00
C PRO A 151 11.56 -20.06 12.50
N ALA A 152 12.11 -21.19 12.04
CA ALA A 152 13.45 -21.66 12.38
C ALA A 152 14.53 -20.91 11.57
N VAL A 153 14.43 -19.59 11.48
CA VAL A 153 15.38 -18.73 10.78
C VAL A 153 16.00 -17.74 11.75
N ASN A 154 17.33 -17.73 11.82
CA ASN A 154 18.08 -16.76 12.59
C ASN A 154 18.48 -15.61 11.68
N THR A 155 18.05 -14.40 12.02
CA THR A 155 18.41 -13.17 11.31
C THR A 155 18.95 -12.14 12.30
N VAL A 156 19.88 -11.30 11.84
CA VAL A 156 20.42 -10.21 12.65
C VAL A 156 19.79 -8.91 12.18
N ALA A 157 19.08 -8.23 13.08
CA ALA A 157 18.45 -6.96 12.76
C ALA A 157 19.47 -5.81 12.71
N GLN A 158 19.30 -4.90 11.76
CA GLN A 158 20.06 -3.65 11.67
C GLN A 158 19.12 -2.49 11.33
N PRO A 159 19.28 -1.31 11.96
CA PRO A 159 18.51 -0.13 11.58
C PRO A 159 19.05 0.44 10.26
N LEU A 160 18.16 0.99 9.45
CA LEU A 160 18.57 1.82 8.32
C LEU A 160 19.33 3.04 8.84
N GLU A 161 20.50 3.34 8.28
CA GLU A 161 21.42 4.38 8.78
C GLU A 161 20.75 5.75 8.91
N VAL A 162 19.95 6.16 7.91
CA VAL A 162 19.21 7.44 7.95
C VAL A 162 18.15 7.47 9.05
N SER A 163 17.53 6.33 9.38
CA SER A 163 16.57 6.24 10.49
C SER A 163 17.28 6.31 11.84
N LYS A 164 18.43 5.63 11.97
CA LYS A 164 19.28 5.73 13.16
C LYS A 164 19.73 7.18 13.40
N LEU A 165 20.19 7.87 12.36
CA LEU A 165 20.57 9.28 12.44
C LEU A 165 19.38 10.17 12.80
N ALA A 166 18.22 9.96 12.18
CA ALA A 166 17.01 10.72 12.49
C ALA A 166 16.60 10.57 13.96
N ASP A 167 16.70 9.37 14.53
CA ASP A 167 16.37 9.11 15.94
C ASP A 167 17.36 9.79 16.90
N LEU A 168 18.64 9.88 16.54
CA LEU A 168 19.62 10.67 17.31
C LEU A 168 19.23 12.16 17.30
N VAL A 169 18.92 12.72 16.14
CA VAL A 169 18.49 14.12 16.02
C VAL A 169 17.21 14.39 16.83
N ARG A 170 16.22 13.49 16.78
CA ARG A 170 14.97 13.62 17.56
C ARG A 170 15.25 13.64 19.06
N ARG A 171 16.08 12.70 19.54
CA ARG A 171 16.44 12.61 20.96
C ARG A 171 17.14 13.88 21.43
N GLU A 172 18.08 14.41 20.66
CA GLU A 172 18.78 15.65 21.02
C GLU A 172 17.83 16.86 21.04
N CYS A 173 16.94 16.99 20.06
CA CYS A 173 15.94 18.07 20.06
C CYS A 173 15.02 17.99 21.30
N ALA A 174 14.55 16.78 21.63
CA ALA A 174 13.72 16.55 22.82
C ALA A 174 14.48 16.86 24.12
N MET A 175 15.75 16.48 24.23
CA MET A 175 16.60 16.81 25.38
C MET A 175 16.85 18.33 25.50
N CYS A 176 16.81 19.07 24.40
CA CYS A 176 16.85 20.53 24.38
C CYS A 176 15.50 21.19 24.73
N GLY A 177 14.48 20.40 25.07
CA GLY A 177 13.14 20.89 25.45
C GLY A 177 12.21 21.19 24.27
N TRP A 178 12.60 20.87 23.04
CA TRP A 178 11.77 21.06 21.86
C TRP A 178 10.73 19.94 21.73
N ILE A 179 9.54 20.29 21.22
CA ILE A 179 8.42 19.36 21.07
C ILE A 179 8.39 18.84 19.62
N GLU A 180 8.43 17.52 19.43
CA GLU A 180 8.29 16.94 18.11
C GLU A 180 6.84 17.06 17.63
N VAL A 181 6.66 17.46 16.38
CA VAL A 181 5.34 17.56 15.74
C VAL A 181 5.28 16.68 14.50
N LEU A 182 4.06 16.29 14.12
CA LEU A 182 3.80 15.39 13.00
C LEU A 182 2.79 16.01 12.01
N PRO A 183 3.19 17.04 11.22
CA PRO A 183 2.36 17.60 10.17
C PRO A 183 2.13 16.58 9.05
N LEU A 184 1.04 16.78 8.29
CA LEU A 184 0.78 15.99 7.09
C LEU A 184 1.85 16.23 6.01
N ILE A 185 2.16 15.18 5.25
CA ILE A 185 3.11 15.25 4.14
C ILE A 185 2.51 15.93 2.90
N LEU A 186 1.18 15.91 2.79
CA LEU A 186 0.44 16.57 1.72
C LEU A 186 0.03 17.97 2.16
N CYS A 187 0.18 18.93 1.27
CA CYS A 187 -0.21 20.32 1.48
C CYS A 187 -0.78 20.94 0.20
N SER A 188 -1.38 22.12 0.35
CA SER A 188 -1.72 22.94 -0.81
C SER A 188 -0.46 23.43 -1.51
N HIS A 189 -0.59 23.73 -2.82
CA HIS A 189 0.51 24.30 -3.58
C HIS A 189 0.96 25.64 -3.00
N ASP A 190 0.00 26.50 -2.62
CA ASP A 190 0.28 27.82 -2.05
C ASP A 190 1.00 27.76 -0.70
N GLU A 191 0.62 26.83 0.19
CA GLU A 191 1.33 26.58 1.46
C GLU A 191 2.80 26.24 1.24
N ASN A 192 3.09 25.46 0.20
CA ASN A 192 4.43 24.98 -0.09
C ASN A 192 5.31 26.02 -0.82
N PHE A 193 4.68 27.00 -1.48
CA PHE A 193 5.37 27.96 -2.35
C PHE A 193 4.96 29.42 -2.08
N ALA A 194 3.76 29.82 -2.50
CA ALA A 194 3.32 31.21 -2.50
C ALA A 194 3.41 31.87 -1.11
N TRP A 195 2.97 31.18 -0.05
CA TRP A 195 2.99 31.72 1.32
C TRP A 195 4.40 31.79 1.92
N LEU A 196 5.36 31.09 1.33
CA LEU A 196 6.78 31.17 1.67
C LEU A 196 7.54 32.16 0.78
N ASN A 197 6.85 32.92 -0.07
CA ASN A 197 7.45 33.80 -1.09
C ASN A 197 8.42 33.04 -2.02
N ARG A 198 8.08 31.81 -2.39
CA ARG A 198 8.86 30.98 -3.31
C ARG A 198 8.07 30.74 -4.59
N THR A 199 8.74 30.82 -5.73
CA THR A 199 8.16 30.47 -7.03
C THR A 199 8.33 28.98 -7.30
N ASP A 200 7.26 28.29 -7.71
CA ASP A 200 7.34 26.92 -8.24
C ASP A 200 7.76 26.97 -9.71
N ASP A 201 8.95 26.47 -10.03
CA ASP A 201 9.43 26.31 -11.40
C ASP A 201 8.86 25.04 -12.09
N GLY A 202 8.02 24.29 -11.37
CA GLY A 202 7.41 23.04 -11.81
C GLY A 202 8.35 21.84 -11.76
N LYS A 203 9.62 22.03 -11.38
CA LYS A 203 10.67 21.00 -11.39
C LYS A 203 10.92 20.37 -10.04
N VAL A 204 10.38 20.95 -8.95
CA VAL A 204 10.70 20.50 -7.58
C VAL A 204 9.57 19.68 -6.94
N ALA A 205 8.32 20.18 -6.96
CA ALA A 205 7.22 19.54 -6.23
C ALA A 205 6.55 18.39 -7.01
N VAL A 206 6.25 17.30 -6.30
CA VAL A 206 5.40 16.21 -6.78
C VAL A 206 3.93 16.61 -6.63
N LYS A 207 3.17 16.58 -7.73
CA LYS A 207 1.76 17.01 -7.79
C LYS A 207 0.84 15.78 -7.86
N LEU A 208 -0.24 15.78 -7.08
CA LEU A 208 -1.26 14.75 -7.16
C LEU A 208 -2.15 15.00 -8.38
N ALA A 209 -2.50 13.93 -9.12
CA ALA A 209 -3.27 14.06 -10.36
C ALA A 209 -4.73 14.50 -10.10
N ASN A 210 -5.38 13.90 -9.09
CA ASN A 210 -6.78 14.13 -8.77
C ASN A 210 -6.96 14.40 -7.27
N PRO A 211 -6.48 15.56 -6.76
CA PRO A 211 -6.59 15.89 -5.35
C PRO A 211 -8.06 16.08 -4.95
N LYS A 212 -8.46 15.49 -3.82
CA LYS A 212 -9.84 15.61 -3.31
C LYS A 212 -10.11 16.95 -2.63
N THR A 213 -9.08 17.56 -2.06
CA THR A 213 -9.15 18.86 -1.37
C THR A 213 -7.96 19.72 -1.80
N LEU A 214 -8.10 21.04 -1.64
CA LEU A 214 -7.01 21.99 -1.90
C LEU A 214 -5.79 21.72 -1.00
N GLU A 215 -6.00 21.19 0.21
CA GLU A 215 -4.93 20.87 1.15
C GLU A 215 -4.07 19.68 0.72
N TYR A 216 -4.44 18.94 -0.33
CA TYR A 216 -3.73 17.72 -0.78
C TYR A 216 -3.27 17.80 -2.24
N GLN A 217 -2.84 18.99 -2.70
CA GLN A 217 -2.42 19.20 -4.08
C GLN A 217 -1.00 18.70 -4.37
N VAL A 218 -0.08 18.87 -3.41
CA VAL A 218 1.33 18.52 -3.58
C VAL A 218 1.88 17.77 -2.38
N VAL A 219 2.95 17.00 -2.62
CA VAL A 219 3.79 16.50 -1.53
C VAL A 219 4.75 17.61 -1.13
N ARG A 220 4.86 17.89 0.18
CA ARG A 220 5.69 18.96 0.71
C ARG A 220 7.15 18.85 0.25
N THR A 221 7.74 19.98 -0.13
CA THR A 221 9.17 20.09 -0.50
C THR A 221 10.02 20.70 0.62
N SER A 222 9.38 21.07 1.74
CA SER A 222 10.00 21.57 2.96
C SER A 222 9.16 21.15 4.17
N LEU A 223 9.78 21.06 5.35
CA LEU A 223 9.07 20.86 6.61
C LEU A 223 8.44 22.17 7.15
N LEU A 224 8.92 23.32 6.66
CA LEU A 224 8.53 24.63 7.17
C LEU A 224 7.01 24.92 7.06
N PRO A 225 6.30 24.63 5.95
CA PRO A 225 4.86 24.83 5.89
C PRO A 225 4.11 24.10 7.01
N GLY A 226 4.48 22.85 7.27
CA GLY A 226 3.90 22.02 8.33
C GLY A 226 4.15 22.62 9.71
N LEU A 227 5.40 22.97 10.01
CA LEU A 227 5.80 23.59 11.28
C LEU A 227 5.07 24.92 11.54
N LEU A 228 4.96 25.77 10.52
CA LEU A 228 4.24 27.05 10.62
C LEU A 228 2.73 26.85 10.78
N LYS A 229 2.14 25.88 10.07
CA LYS A 229 0.73 25.50 10.22
C LYS A 229 0.47 25.01 11.64
N THR A 230 1.35 24.19 12.22
CA THR A 230 1.24 23.77 13.62
C THR A 230 1.21 24.97 14.57
N ILE A 231 2.09 25.96 14.39
CA ILE A 231 2.05 27.18 15.21
C ILE A 231 0.75 27.96 15.00
N ARG A 232 0.27 28.08 13.76
CA ARG A 232 -0.99 28.77 13.43
C ARG A 232 -2.19 28.17 14.17
N GLU A 233 -2.31 26.84 14.18
CA GLU A 233 -3.40 26.14 14.86
C GLU A 233 -3.26 26.16 16.40
N ASN A 234 -2.05 26.39 16.91
CA ASN A 234 -1.75 26.39 18.34
C ASN A 234 -1.49 27.79 18.93
N ARG A 235 -1.99 28.85 18.30
CA ARG A 235 -1.81 30.25 18.76
C ARG A 235 -2.35 30.54 20.17
N ALA A 236 -3.27 29.71 20.67
CA ALA A 236 -3.80 29.82 22.02
C ALA A 236 -2.84 29.29 23.11
N HIS A 237 -1.80 28.55 22.73
CA HIS A 237 -0.81 28.02 23.67
C HIS A 237 0.11 29.13 24.24
N PRO A 238 0.58 28.98 25.48
CA PRO A 238 1.56 29.90 26.05
C PRO A 238 2.85 29.97 25.22
N LEU A 239 3.36 31.18 25.03
CA LEU A 239 4.68 31.41 24.46
C LEU A 239 5.77 31.15 25.52
N PRO A 240 6.97 30.69 25.12
CA PRO A 240 7.38 30.39 23.74
C PRO A 240 6.89 29.02 23.24
N ILE A 241 6.60 28.93 21.93
CA ILE A 241 6.34 27.66 21.24
C ILE A 241 7.62 27.23 20.52
N GLN A 242 8.17 26.07 20.89
CA GLN A 242 9.37 25.49 20.31
C GLN A 242 9.08 24.09 19.75
N VAL A 243 8.93 24.00 18.44
CA VAL A 243 8.53 22.77 17.75
C VAL A 243 9.55 22.35 16.73
N PHE A 244 9.74 21.04 16.58
CA PHE A 244 10.63 20.47 15.57
C PHE A 244 10.00 19.26 14.89
N GLU A 245 10.53 18.91 13.73
CA GLU A 245 10.17 17.71 12.98
C GLU A 245 11.42 17.14 12.31
N THR A 246 11.61 15.83 12.41
CA THR A 246 12.59 15.10 11.60
C THR A 246 11.85 14.11 10.71
N SER A 247 11.68 14.43 9.43
CA SER A 247 10.83 13.66 8.53
C SER A 247 11.18 13.87 7.05
N ASP A 248 10.53 13.12 6.18
CA ASP A 248 10.77 13.16 4.75
C ASP A 248 10.01 14.31 4.06
N ILE A 249 10.68 14.88 3.07
CA ILE A 249 10.10 15.68 1.99
C ILE A 249 10.22 14.87 0.69
N ALA A 250 9.40 15.18 -0.31
CA ALA A 250 9.55 14.61 -1.65
C ALA A 250 10.01 15.67 -2.64
N LEU A 251 10.98 15.30 -3.48
CA LEU A 251 11.48 16.13 -4.56
C LEU A 251 11.39 15.34 -5.86
N LYS A 252 11.03 16.00 -6.95
CA LYS A 252 11.20 15.43 -8.30
C LYS A 252 12.68 15.20 -8.57
N ASP A 253 12.96 14.09 -9.23
CA ASP A 253 14.31 13.68 -9.62
C ASP A 253 14.24 12.75 -10.83
N ASP A 254 14.45 13.31 -12.03
CA ASP A 254 14.35 12.59 -13.29
C ASP A 254 15.40 11.48 -13.47
N THR A 255 16.46 11.45 -12.64
CA THR A 255 17.46 10.38 -12.66
C THR A 255 16.96 9.08 -12.04
N HIS A 256 15.93 9.16 -11.19
CA HIS A 256 15.35 8.00 -10.52
C HIS A 256 14.22 7.39 -11.34
N GLN A 257 14.04 6.06 -11.24
CA GLN A 257 12.98 5.33 -11.94
C GLN A 257 11.57 5.91 -11.68
N ARG A 258 11.30 6.34 -10.43
CA ARG A 258 10.02 6.94 -10.03
C ARG A 258 9.92 8.44 -10.33
N ARG A 259 10.96 9.05 -10.90
CA ARG A 259 11.11 10.48 -11.15
C ARG A 259 10.92 11.38 -9.91
N ALA A 260 11.09 10.79 -8.74
CA ALA A 260 10.97 11.45 -7.45
C ALA A 260 11.82 10.70 -6.41
N ARG A 261 12.27 11.42 -5.39
CA ARG A 261 13.01 10.88 -4.24
C ARG A 261 12.56 11.52 -2.94
N ASN A 262 12.67 10.75 -1.86
CA ASN A 262 12.49 11.24 -0.52
C ASN A 262 13.82 11.77 0.03
N VAL A 263 13.75 12.86 0.80
CA VAL A 263 14.90 13.42 1.49
C VAL A 263 14.54 13.63 2.96
N ARG A 264 15.28 12.99 3.86
CA ARG A 264 15.15 13.19 5.31
C ARG A 264 15.65 14.58 5.66
N ARG A 265 14.80 15.39 6.30
CA ARG A 265 15.13 16.73 6.78
C ARG A 265 14.86 16.80 8.28
N ALA A 266 15.56 17.70 8.96
CA ALA A 266 15.25 18.14 10.30
C ALA A 266 14.92 19.63 10.23
N GLY A 267 13.79 20.04 10.79
CA GLY A 267 13.32 21.43 10.80
C GLY A 267 12.83 21.80 12.19
N ALA A 268 13.04 23.05 12.59
CA ALA A 268 12.67 23.55 13.90
C ALA A 268 12.18 25.00 13.77
N VAL A 269 11.14 25.37 14.53
CA VAL A 269 10.62 26.75 14.58
C VAL A 269 10.42 27.19 16.03
N TRP A 270 11.00 28.35 16.34
CA TRP A 270 10.80 29.08 17.59
C TRP A 270 9.82 30.23 17.38
N CYS A 271 8.77 30.30 18.19
CA CYS A 271 7.79 31.38 18.17
C CYS A 271 7.67 32.01 19.57
N ASN A 272 7.96 33.31 19.66
CA ASN A 272 7.82 34.11 20.88
C ASN A 272 7.53 35.58 20.51
N LYS A 273 7.33 36.46 21.51
CA LYS A 273 7.12 37.90 21.31
C LYS A 273 8.26 38.58 20.55
N SER A 274 9.49 38.10 20.75
CA SER A 274 10.68 38.48 19.99
C SER A 274 11.22 37.27 19.21
N ALA A 275 11.82 37.53 18.05
CA ALA A 275 12.56 36.51 17.34
C ALA A 275 13.75 36.05 18.19
N GLY A 276 13.88 34.74 18.39
CA GLY A 276 14.97 34.11 19.15
C GLY A 276 15.93 33.37 18.23
N PHE A 277 16.63 34.12 17.36
CA PHE A 277 17.57 33.53 16.40
C PHE A 277 18.67 32.73 17.11
N GLU A 278 19.19 33.27 18.20
CA GLU A 278 20.18 32.64 19.08
C GLU A 278 19.71 31.30 19.66
N VAL A 279 18.41 31.11 19.87
CA VAL A 279 17.84 29.86 20.39
C VAL A 279 17.86 28.78 19.30
N VAL A 280 17.41 29.10 18.09
CA VAL A 280 17.44 28.18 16.94
C VAL A 280 18.87 27.87 16.53
N HIS A 281 19.75 28.89 16.54
CA HIS A 281 21.18 28.73 16.30
C HIS A 281 21.82 27.82 17.36
N GLY A 282 21.47 28.00 18.63
CA GLY A 282 21.92 27.13 19.72
C GLY A 282 21.49 25.67 19.52
N LEU A 283 20.25 25.43 19.10
CA LEU A 283 19.78 24.08 18.77
C LEU A 283 20.60 23.45 17.64
N LEU A 284 20.81 24.17 16.53
CA LEU A 284 21.62 23.68 15.42
C LEU A 284 23.05 23.36 15.87
N GLY A 285 23.67 24.26 16.64
CA GLY A 285 25.01 24.06 17.19
C GLY A 285 25.09 22.82 18.09
N ARG A 286 24.06 22.58 18.91
CA ARG A 286 23.97 21.37 19.74
C ARG A 286 23.86 20.11 18.90
N ILE A 287 22.98 20.09 17.90
CA ILE A 287 22.82 18.94 16.98
C ILE A 287 24.15 18.64 16.29
N MET A 288 24.78 19.65 15.68
CA MET A 288 26.04 19.47 14.95
C MET A 288 27.17 19.02 15.87
N SER A 289 27.23 19.52 17.11
CA SER A 289 28.21 19.06 18.11
C SER A 289 28.04 17.58 18.45
N VAL A 290 26.82 17.07 18.55
CA VAL A 290 26.54 15.65 18.86
C VAL A 290 26.82 14.76 17.65
N LEU A 291 26.64 15.31 16.44
CA LEU A 291 27.00 14.64 15.19
C LEU A 291 28.50 14.77 14.85
N GLU A 292 29.30 15.39 15.72
CA GLU A 292 30.73 15.65 15.51
C GLU A 292 31.03 16.43 14.20
N VAL A 293 30.10 17.28 13.76
CA VAL A 293 30.25 18.12 12.57
C VAL A 293 30.84 19.48 13.00
N PRO A 294 32.06 19.84 12.59
CA PRO A 294 32.72 21.06 13.04
C PRO A 294 32.10 22.31 12.41
N ARG A 295 32.14 23.44 13.14
CA ARG A 295 31.70 24.75 12.62
C ARG A 295 32.77 25.33 11.70
N LEU A 296 32.35 25.84 10.54
CA LEU A 296 33.19 26.55 9.59
C LEU A 296 33.12 28.06 9.83
N GLU A 297 34.27 28.72 9.70
CA GLU A 297 34.43 30.17 9.77
C GLU A 297 34.79 30.71 8.38
N LEU A 298 34.35 31.93 8.08
CA LEU A 298 34.71 32.61 6.85
C LEU A 298 36.02 33.38 7.05
N VAL A 299 37.09 32.92 6.43
CA VAL A 299 38.41 33.57 6.42
C VAL A 299 38.80 33.85 4.98
N ASN A 300 39.01 35.12 4.63
CA ASN A 300 39.37 35.55 3.26
C ASN A 300 38.42 35.03 2.17
N GLY A 301 37.12 34.98 2.44
CA GLY A 301 36.11 34.47 1.50
C GLY A 301 36.06 32.95 1.36
N LYS A 302 36.89 32.21 2.11
CA LYS A 302 36.91 30.75 2.16
C LYS A 302 36.36 30.24 3.50
N ARG A 303 35.62 29.13 3.44
CA ARG A 303 35.11 28.45 4.65
C ARG A 303 36.19 27.50 5.17
N VAL A 304 36.70 27.76 6.36
CA VAL A 304 37.76 26.99 7.00
C VAL A 304 37.29 26.46 8.35
N GLN A 305 37.78 25.30 8.78
CA GLN A 305 37.46 24.80 10.11
C GLN A 305 38.05 25.72 11.19
N ALA A 306 37.20 26.13 12.14
CA ALA A 306 37.59 26.99 13.25
C ALA A 306 38.81 26.39 13.98
N GLY A 307 39.90 27.17 14.08
CA GLY A 307 41.12 26.80 14.81
C GLY A 307 42.11 25.87 14.09
N LYS A 308 41.80 25.33 12.89
CA LYS A 308 42.72 24.43 12.16
C LYS A 308 43.28 25.01 10.85
N GLY A 309 42.65 26.03 10.27
CA GLY A 309 43.16 26.70 9.06
C GLY A 309 43.19 25.84 7.79
N VAL A 310 42.53 24.67 7.80
CA VAL A 310 42.43 23.74 6.66
C VAL A 310 40.99 23.79 6.11
N GLU A 311 40.85 23.75 4.78
CA GLU A 311 39.56 23.54 4.10
C GLU A 311 39.02 22.15 4.49
N GLY A 312 37.79 22.07 4.99
CA GLY A 312 37.22 20.81 5.46
C GLY A 312 35.70 20.84 5.47
N GLU A 313 35.10 19.66 5.62
CA GLU A 313 33.66 19.49 5.77
C GLU A 313 33.19 19.99 7.13
N GLY A 314 32.01 20.61 7.19
CA GLY A 314 31.46 21.21 8.39
C GLY A 314 30.19 22.01 8.12
N TRP A 315 29.66 22.69 9.13
CA TRP A 315 28.44 23.49 9.03
C TRP A 315 28.72 24.99 9.18
N TRP A 316 27.91 25.83 8.54
CA TRP A 316 27.96 27.29 8.65
C TRP A 316 26.54 27.87 8.67
N ILE A 317 26.44 29.18 8.86
CA ILE A 317 25.19 29.91 8.77
C ILE A 317 25.34 30.98 7.71
N GLU A 318 24.31 31.15 6.89
CA GLU A 318 24.26 32.13 5.82
C GLU A 318 22.92 32.85 5.88
N GLY A 319 22.94 34.16 5.63
CA GLY A 319 21.72 34.96 5.51
C GLY A 319 20.91 34.54 4.29
N TYR A 320 19.59 34.62 4.37
CA TYR A 320 18.73 34.30 3.24
C TYR A 320 18.59 35.53 2.32
N ASP A 321 19.30 35.52 1.18
CA ASP A 321 19.32 36.63 0.21
C ASP A 321 18.37 36.41 -0.99
N GLY A 322 17.38 35.52 -0.87
CA GLY A 322 16.33 35.31 -1.87
C GLY A 322 16.67 34.31 -3.00
N GLU A 323 17.93 33.94 -3.20
CA GLU A 323 18.32 32.80 -4.04
C GLU A 323 18.44 31.52 -3.21
N SER A 324 17.75 30.45 -3.63
CA SER A 324 17.75 29.17 -2.94
C SER A 324 19.14 28.51 -2.97
N ARG A 325 19.83 28.50 -1.84
CA ARG A 325 20.93 27.56 -1.57
C ARG A 325 20.84 27.05 -0.14
N VAL A 326 20.74 25.74 0.00
CA VAL A 326 20.98 25.02 1.26
C VAL A 326 22.33 24.35 1.08
N GLY A 327 23.29 24.63 1.96
CA GLY A 327 24.46 23.80 2.19
C GLY A 327 24.55 23.47 3.67
#